data_AF-N1R2W9-F1
#
_entry.id   AF-N1R2W9-F1
#
_cell.length_a   1.000
_cell.length_b   1.000
_cell.length_c   1.000
_cell.angle_alpha   90.00
_cell.angle_beta   90.00
_cell.angle_gamma   90.00
#
_symmetry.space_group_name_H-M   'P 1'
#
loop_
_entity.id
_entity.type
_entity.pdbx_description
1 polymer ?
#
loop_
_entity_poly.entity_id
_entity_poly.type
_entity_poly.pdbx_seq_one_letter_code
_entity_poly.pdbx_strand_id
1 'polypeptide(L)'
;MSRPSSPRIRSSSAPKWTKLWPLSPSGSPASYISDDKIAAKVDYLKKAFRWSDTEVGIAVSKGPFLLRRSNDVLQRMSEFLICEVGLEPAYIAHRPAMLTRSLEGRLRPRYHVMRFLKENGLINHDRDYYTMVVVSEKVFVEKFICPHKQAAPHLAEDYAAACTGQVPATFRFT
;
A
#
# COMPACT_ATOMS: atom_id res chain seq x y z
N MET A 1 -1.01 48.26 -42.34
CA MET A 1 -1.87 47.06 -42.32
C MET A 1 -0.96 45.84 -42.26
N SER A 2 -0.73 45.30 -41.06
CA SER A 2 0.23 44.20 -40.84
C SER A 2 -0.54 42.97 -40.34
N ARG A 3 -0.49 41.86 -41.08
CA ARG A 3 -1.00 40.56 -40.61
C ARG A 3 0.02 39.92 -39.67
N PRO A 4 -0.38 39.35 -38.52
CA PRO A 4 0.50 38.46 -37.77
C PRO A 4 0.42 37.04 -38.33
N SER A 5 1.59 36.46 -38.57
CA SER A 5 1.79 35.05 -38.92
C SER A 5 1.52 34.15 -37.71
N SER A 6 0.71 33.11 -37.88
CA SER A 6 0.45 32.09 -36.84
C SER A 6 1.67 31.19 -36.62
N PRO A 7 2.00 30.77 -35.38
CA PRO A 7 3.07 29.82 -35.12
C PRO A 7 2.61 28.39 -35.43
N ARG A 8 3.48 27.65 -36.14
CA ARG A 8 3.36 26.23 -36.44
C ARG A 8 3.49 25.40 -35.14
N ILE A 9 2.43 24.71 -34.75
CA ILE A 9 2.43 23.78 -33.61
C ILE A 9 3.37 22.61 -33.92
N ARG A 10 4.39 22.43 -33.08
CA ARG A 10 5.36 21.34 -33.14
C ARG A 10 4.68 20.08 -32.59
N SER A 11 4.66 19.01 -33.37
CA SER A 11 4.10 17.70 -32.99
C SER A 11 4.78 17.18 -31.72
N SER A 12 4.00 16.95 -30.65
CA SER A 12 4.43 16.26 -29.45
C SER A 12 4.62 14.78 -29.76
N SER A 13 5.87 14.33 -29.78
CA SER A 13 6.24 12.91 -29.90
C SER A 13 5.98 12.18 -28.58
N ALA A 14 5.20 11.11 -28.63
CA ALA A 14 4.84 10.29 -27.48
C ALA A 14 6.07 9.68 -26.75
N PRO A 15 6.00 9.48 -25.41
CA PRO A 15 7.12 8.96 -24.62
C PRO A 15 7.47 7.50 -24.95
N LYS A 16 8.76 7.20 -24.91
CA LYS A 16 9.40 5.96 -25.43
C LYS A 16 8.98 4.64 -24.77
N TRP A 17 8.18 4.67 -23.70
CA TRP A 17 7.78 3.46 -22.97
C TRP A 17 6.62 2.69 -23.66
N THR A 18 5.92 3.29 -24.62
CA THR A 18 4.80 2.65 -25.37
C THR A 18 5.25 1.56 -26.36
N LYS A 19 6.55 1.34 -26.54
CA LYS A 19 7.10 0.37 -27.51
C LYS A 19 7.40 -1.02 -26.95
N LEU A 20 7.06 -1.32 -25.69
CA LEU A 20 7.47 -2.56 -25.00
C LEU A 20 6.34 -3.55 -24.68
N TRP A 21 5.13 -3.41 -25.24
CA TRP A 21 4.06 -4.40 -25.05
C TRP A 21 3.61 -5.02 -26.39
N PRO A 22 3.47 -6.34 -26.50
CA PRO A 22 2.99 -6.97 -27.72
C PRO A 22 1.48 -6.71 -27.86
N LEU A 23 1.11 -6.17 -29.01
CA LEU A 23 -0.28 -6.06 -29.48
C LEU A 23 -0.80 -7.48 -29.73
N SER A 24 -1.75 -7.95 -28.90
CA SER A 24 -2.62 -9.08 -29.24
C SER A 24 -4.07 -8.61 -29.18
N PRO A 25 -4.83 -8.69 -30.29
CA PRO A 25 -6.26 -8.39 -30.31
C PRO A 25 -7.07 -9.68 -30.20
N SER A 26 -7.76 -9.87 -29.08
CA SER A 26 -9.11 -10.49 -28.95
C SER A 26 -9.30 -11.12 -27.57
N GLY A 27 -10.34 -10.70 -26.84
CA GLY A 27 -10.82 -11.43 -25.66
C GLY A 27 -11.48 -10.56 -24.59
N SER A 28 -12.82 -10.55 -24.57
CA SER A 28 -13.76 -10.15 -23.50
C SER A 28 -13.66 -8.76 -22.85
N PRO A 29 -14.80 -8.09 -22.52
CA PRO A 29 -14.82 -6.74 -21.96
C PRO A 29 -14.50 -6.76 -20.46
N ALA A 30 -13.29 -7.18 -20.10
CA ALA A 30 -12.65 -6.68 -18.90
C ALA A 30 -12.28 -5.22 -19.21
N SER A 31 -12.98 -4.29 -18.57
CA SER A 31 -12.91 -2.84 -18.79
C SER A 31 -11.50 -2.36 -19.19
N TYR A 32 -11.33 -2.01 -20.46
CA TYR A 32 -10.09 -1.42 -20.95
C TYR A 32 -9.88 -0.10 -20.23
N ILE A 33 -8.82 -0.01 -19.43
CA ILE A 33 -8.38 1.26 -18.85
C ILE A 33 -7.62 1.97 -19.95
N SER A 34 -8.09 3.15 -20.38
CA SER A 34 -7.39 3.94 -21.39
C SER A 34 -6.01 4.37 -20.88
N ASP A 35 -5.07 4.58 -21.79
CA ASP A 35 -3.71 5.03 -21.47
C ASP A 35 -3.71 6.30 -20.62
N ASP A 36 -4.61 7.25 -20.89
CA ASP A 36 -4.78 8.48 -20.10
C ASP A 36 -5.20 8.18 -18.64
N LYS A 37 -6.08 7.19 -18.45
CA LYS A 37 -6.51 6.77 -17.10
C LYS A 37 -5.38 6.07 -16.37
N ILE A 38 -4.55 5.27 -17.07
CA ILE A 38 -3.36 4.65 -16.49
C ILE A 38 -2.36 5.73 -16.09
N ALA A 39 -2.06 6.69 -16.96
CA ALA A 39 -1.13 7.78 -16.68
C ALA A 39 -1.58 8.62 -15.48
N ALA A 40 -2.84 9.05 -15.45
CA ALA A 40 -3.41 9.79 -14.33
C ALA A 40 -3.34 8.98 -13.02
N LYS A 41 -3.54 7.66 -13.10
CA LYS A 41 -3.46 6.78 -11.94
C LYS A 41 -2.03 6.61 -11.43
N VAL A 42 -1.06 6.48 -12.32
CA VAL A 42 0.38 6.43 -11.98
C VAL A 42 0.82 7.72 -11.31
N ASP A 43 0.45 8.88 -11.85
CA ASP A 43 0.75 10.18 -11.24
C ASP A 43 0.12 10.34 -9.86
N TYR A 44 -1.11 9.84 -9.69
CA TYR A 44 -1.75 9.80 -8.38
C TYR A 44 -0.97 8.91 -7.39
N LEU A 45 -0.56 7.70 -7.80
CA LEU A 45 0.22 6.79 -6.96
C LEU A 45 1.55 7.41 -6.52
N LYS A 46 2.25 8.08 -7.43
CA LYS A 46 3.50 8.82 -7.13
C LYS A 46 3.28 9.84 -6.03
N LYS A 47 2.21 10.65 -6.12
CA LYS A 47 1.89 11.68 -5.13
C LYS A 47 1.48 11.06 -3.79
N ALA A 48 0.55 10.10 -3.80
CA ALA A 48 0.01 9.51 -2.59
C ALA A 48 1.08 8.78 -1.77
N PHE A 49 1.95 8.00 -2.43
CA PHE A 49 2.99 7.21 -1.77
C PHE A 49 4.37 7.87 -1.75
N ARG A 50 4.49 9.09 -2.29
CA ARG A 50 5.77 9.80 -2.42
C ARG A 50 6.82 9.00 -3.20
N TRP A 51 6.37 8.26 -4.21
CA TRP A 51 7.23 7.45 -5.07
C TRP A 51 7.85 8.26 -6.21
N SER A 52 9.12 7.99 -6.46
CA SER A 52 9.81 8.30 -7.71
C SER A 52 9.23 7.50 -8.90
N ASP A 53 9.63 7.87 -10.12
CA ASP A 53 9.28 7.13 -11.34
C ASP A 53 9.74 5.66 -11.30
N THR A 54 10.91 5.41 -10.71
CA THR A 54 11.45 4.06 -10.56
C THR A 54 10.60 3.23 -9.58
N GLU A 55 10.27 3.81 -8.42
CA GLU A 55 9.49 3.13 -7.40
C GLU A 55 8.06 2.81 -7.85
N VAL A 56 7.37 3.75 -8.50
CA VAL A 56 6.03 3.48 -9.04
C VAL A 56 6.07 2.42 -10.15
N GLY A 57 7.13 2.41 -10.97
CA GLY A 57 7.36 1.36 -11.97
C GLY A 57 7.48 -0.02 -11.34
N ILE A 58 8.28 -0.15 -10.27
CA ILE A 58 8.42 -1.39 -9.50
C ILE A 58 7.08 -1.81 -8.89
N ALA A 59 6.38 -0.88 -8.24
CA ALA A 59 5.12 -1.16 -7.55
C ALA A 59 4.02 -1.61 -8.52
N VAL A 60 3.85 -0.93 -9.66
CA VAL A 60 2.85 -1.28 -10.67
C VAL A 60 3.21 -2.58 -11.39
N SER A 61 4.49 -2.84 -11.66
CA SER A 61 4.95 -4.10 -12.24
C SER A 61 4.64 -5.31 -11.34
N LYS A 62 4.90 -5.19 -10.03
CA LYS A 62 4.61 -6.25 -9.05
C LYS A 62 3.16 -6.30 -8.60
N GLY A 63 2.42 -5.20 -8.75
CA GLY A 63 1.08 -5.01 -8.22
C GLY A 63 0.17 -4.24 -9.18
N PRO A 64 -0.17 -4.80 -10.36
CA PRO A 64 -1.03 -4.11 -11.34
C PRO A 64 -2.43 -3.81 -10.80
N PHE A 65 -2.88 -4.50 -9.73
CA PHE A 65 -4.14 -4.21 -9.05
C PHE A 65 -4.20 -2.77 -8.48
N LEU A 66 -3.06 -2.13 -8.24
CA LEU A 66 -3.00 -0.73 -7.79
C LEU A 66 -3.67 0.22 -8.78
N LEU A 67 -3.65 -0.11 -10.08
CA LEU A 67 -4.29 0.69 -11.12
C LEU A 67 -5.83 0.67 -11.02
N ARG A 68 -6.39 -0.38 -10.43
CA ARG A 68 -7.84 -0.58 -10.30
C ARG A 68 -8.41 -0.17 -8.94
N ARG A 69 -7.56 0.02 -7.94
CA ARG A 69 -7.98 0.33 -6.57
C ARG A 69 -8.46 1.77 -6.47
N SER A 70 -9.45 2.09 -5.62
CA SER A 70 -9.91 3.48 -5.49
C SER A 70 -8.83 4.39 -4.93
N ASN A 71 -8.86 5.67 -5.31
CA ASN A 71 -7.91 6.67 -4.82
C ASN A 71 -8.06 6.84 -3.29
N ASP A 72 -9.27 6.98 -2.78
CA ASP A 72 -9.50 7.19 -1.33
C ASP A 72 -8.95 6.07 -0.44
N VAL A 73 -8.99 4.82 -0.93
CA VAL A 73 -8.40 3.70 -0.20
C VAL A 73 -6.88 3.75 -0.25
N LEU A 74 -6.30 4.11 -1.40
CA LEU A 74 -4.85 4.26 -1.55
C LEU A 74 -4.32 5.42 -0.70
N GLN A 75 -5.03 6.55 -0.64
CA GLN A 75 -4.69 7.71 0.17
C GLN A 75 -4.60 7.35 1.66
N ARG A 76 -5.67 6.76 2.20
CA ARG A 76 -5.70 6.36 3.63
C ARG A 76 -4.62 5.33 3.95
N MET A 77 -4.30 4.45 3.01
CA MET A 77 -3.20 3.51 3.19
C MET A 77 -1.84 4.18 3.16
N SER A 78 -1.60 5.13 2.26
CA SER A 78 -0.31 5.81 2.20
C SER A 78 -0.08 6.68 3.43
N GLU A 79 -1.11 7.40 3.89
CA GLU A 79 -1.08 8.16 5.14
C GLU A 79 -0.74 7.27 6.33
N PHE A 80 -1.44 6.16 6.49
CA PHE A 80 -1.15 5.22 7.58
C PHE A 80 0.28 4.65 7.48
N LEU A 81 0.65 4.08 6.33
CA LEU A 81 1.92 3.35 6.20
C LEU A 81 3.15 4.27 6.26
N ILE A 82 3.05 5.48 5.73
CA ILE A 82 4.19 6.41 5.68
C ILE A 82 4.20 7.31 6.92
N CYS A 83 3.07 7.92 7.29
CA CYS A 83 3.04 8.90 8.37
C CYS A 83 2.88 8.27 9.75
N GLU A 84 2.04 7.24 9.91
CA GLU A 84 1.80 6.63 11.23
C GLU A 84 2.75 5.47 11.54
N VAL A 85 3.03 4.60 10.55
CA VAL A 85 3.95 3.46 10.72
C VAL A 85 5.40 3.87 10.48
N GLY A 86 5.65 4.91 9.67
CA GLY A 86 7.00 5.37 9.37
C GLY A 86 7.74 4.52 8.33
N LEU A 87 7.04 3.80 7.46
CA LEU A 87 7.69 3.02 6.41
C LEU A 87 8.25 3.92 5.31
N GLU A 88 9.44 3.58 4.84
CA GLU A 88 10.02 4.23 3.67
C GLU A 88 9.18 3.97 2.41
N PRO A 89 8.94 4.99 1.56
CA PRO A 89 8.25 4.81 0.28
C PRO A 89 8.80 3.65 -0.55
N ALA A 90 10.12 3.55 -0.67
CA ALA A 90 10.83 2.48 -1.38
C ALA A 90 10.46 1.09 -0.84
N TYR A 91 10.37 0.94 0.48
CA TYR A 91 9.98 -0.31 1.14
C TYR A 91 8.60 -0.79 0.69
N ILE A 92 7.64 0.14 0.60
CA ILE A 92 6.27 -0.14 0.16
C ILE A 92 6.24 -0.47 -1.33
N ALA A 93 6.96 0.28 -2.17
CA ALA A 93 7.03 0.06 -3.61
C ALA A 93 7.50 -1.35 -3.97
N HIS A 94 8.45 -1.89 -3.21
CA HIS A 94 8.98 -3.24 -3.43
C HIS A 94 8.04 -4.36 -2.97
N ARG A 95 7.02 -4.03 -2.16
CA ARG A 95 6.13 -4.96 -1.47
C ARG A 95 4.64 -4.58 -1.63
N PRO A 96 4.15 -4.33 -2.86
CA PRO A 96 2.79 -3.82 -3.04
C PRO A 96 1.72 -4.80 -2.57
N ALA A 97 2.02 -6.10 -2.41
CA ALA A 97 1.11 -7.10 -1.88
C ALA A 97 0.48 -6.71 -0.52
N MET A 98 1.16 -5.93 0.33
CA MET A 98 0.56 -5.42 1.58
C MET A 98 -0.66 -4.52 1.33
N LEU A 99 -0.68 -3.83 0.19
CA LEU A 99 -1.76 -2.93 -0.22
C LEU A 99 -3.00 -3.70 -0.68
N THR A 100 -2.98 -5.03 -0.74
CA THR A 100 -4.18 -5.85 -0.95
C THR A 100 -4.98 -6.07 0.34
N ARG A 101 -4.39 -5.79 1.51
CA ARG A 101 -4.98 -6.12 2.81
C ARG A 101 -6.02 -5.08 3.23
N SER A 102 -6.81 -5.40 4.25
CA SER A 102 -7.72 -4.42 4.86
C SER A 102 -6.91 -3.45 5.73
N LEU A 103 -7.16 -2.14 5.58
CA LEU A 103 -6.51 -1.13 6.43
C LEU A 103 -6.94 -1.33 7.89
N GLU A 104 -8.25 -1.31 8.12
CA GLU A 104 -8.85 -1.41 9.46
C GLU A 104 -8.84 -2.83 10.01
N GLY A 105 -9.07 -3.83 9.16
CA GLY A 105 -9.19 -5.23 9.61
C GLY A 105 -7.86 -5.99 9.65
N ARG A 106 -6.74 -5.39 9.21
CA ARG A 106 -5.45 -6.10 9.21
C ARG A 106 -4.24 -5.20 9.42
N LEU A 107 -4.07 -4.13 8.64
CA LEU A 107 -2.86 -3.31 8.71
C LEU A 107 -2.74 -2.64 10.09
N ARG A 108 -3.76 -1.86 10.49
CA ARG A 108 -3.79 -1.15 11.78
C ARG A 108 -3.70 -2.11 12.97
N PRO A 109 -4.56 -3.15 13.10
CA PRO A 109 -4.50 -4.08 14.23
C PRO A 109 -3.14 -4.74 14.40
N ARG A 110 -2.54 -5.21 13.30
CA ARG A 110 -1.23 -5.88 13.36
C ARG A 110 -0.07 -4.92 13.60
N TYR A 111 -0.20 -3.66 13.19
CA TYR A 111 0.77 -2.62 13.54
C TYR A 111 0.75 -2.36 15.04
N HIS A 112 -0.43 -2.22 15.63
CA HIS A 112 -0.53 -1.97 17.07
C HIS A 112 -0.02 -3.14 17.91
N VAL A 113 -0.29 -4.39 17.51
CA VAL A 113 0.33 -5.58 18.12
C VAL A 113 1.85 -5.52 18.00
N MET A 114 2.39 -5.25 16.79
CA MET A 114 3.84 -5.14 16.59
C MET A 114 4.46 -4.07 17.48
N ARG A 115 3.83 -2.89 17.55
CA ARG A 115 4.28 -1.76 18.37
C ARG A 115 4.30 -2.13 19.85
N PHE A 116 3.19 -2.67 20.36
CA PHE A 116 3.08 -3.13 21.74
C PHE A 116 4.16 -4.17 22.09
N LEU A 117 4.35 -5.18 21.26
CA LEU A 117 5.35 -6.22 21.51
C LEU A 117 6.78 -5.67 21.49
N LYS A 118 7.09 -4.72 20.60
CA LYS A 118 8.41 -4.05 20.56
C LYS A 118 8.63 -3.18 21.80
N GLU A 119 7.66 -2.36 22.18
CA GLU A 119 7.74 -1.47 23.34
C GLU A 119 7.89 -2.24 24.66
N ASN A 120 7.32 -3.45 24.75
CA ASN A 120 7.43 -4.32 25.92
C ASN A 120 8.61 -5.32 25.83
N GLY A 121 9.49 -5.21 24.82
CA GLY A 121 10.65 -6.10 24.66
C GLY A 121 10.31 -7.57 24.38
N LEU A 122 9.07 -7.86 23.95
CA LEU A 122 8.57 -9.21 23.68
C LEU A 122 8.99 -9.73 22.30
N ILE A 123 9.34 -8.83 21.38
CA ILE A 123 9.93 -9.16 20.08
C ILE A 123 11.08 -8.20 19.74
N ASN A 124 11.96 -8.61 18.83
CA ASN A 124 13.05 -7.77 18.36
C ASN A 124 12.52 -6.52 17.61
N HIS A 125 13.15 -5.36 17.85
CA HIS A 125 12.84 -4.10 17.16
C HIS A 125 13.09 -4.17 15.65
N ASP A 126 13.97 -5.07 15.18
CA ASP A 126 14.23 -5.32 13.76
C ASP A 126 13.09 -6.07 13.04
N ARG A 127 12.10 -6.57 13.77
CA ARG A 127 11.02 -7.38 13.19
C ARG A 127 10.30 -6.61 12.10
N ASP A 128 10.25 -7.24 10.92
CA ASP A 128 9.73 -6.68 9.69
C ASP A 128 8.19 -6.66 9.69
N TYR A 129 7.63 -5.47 9.50
CA TYR A 129 6.18 -5.26 9.50
C TYR A 129 5.47 -6.00 8.36
N TYR A 130 6.07 -6.05 7.17
CA TYR A 130 5.49 -6.76 6.04
C TYR A 130 5.27 -8.24 6.35
N THR A 131 6.24 -8.93 6.98
CA THR A 131 6.07 -10.35 7.37
C THR A 131 4.87 -10.56 8.28
N MET A 132 4.59 -9.62 9.20
CA MET A 132 3.44 -9.69 10.10
C MET A 132 2.12 -9.47 9.35
N VAL A 133 2.11 -8.63 8.32
CA VAL A 133 0.90 -8.29 7.55
C VAL A 133 0.51 -9.36 6.53
N VAL A 134 1.48 -10.04 5.90
CA VAL A 134 1.17 -10.95 4.78
C VAL A 134 0.78 -12.36 5.19
N VAL A 135 1.15 -12.80 6.40
CA VAL A 135 0.79 -14.13 6.90
C VAL A 135 -0.72 -14.26 7.16
N SER A 136 -1.22 -15.50 7.14
CA SER A 136 -2.62 -15.79 7.45
C SER A 136 -2.97 -15.40 8.89
N GLU A 137 -4.26 -15.31 9.20
CA GLU A 137 -4.75 -14.97 10.54
C GLU A 137 -4.28 -15.99 11.59
N LYS A 138 -4.45 -17.27 11.29
CA LYS A 138 -3.97 -18.38 12.12
C LYS A 138 -2.48 -18.25 12.44
N VAL A 139 -1.65 -18.05 11.40
CA VAL A 139 -0.19 -17.94 11.57
C VAL A 139 0.19 -16.70 12.35
N PHE A 140 -0.54 -15.58 12.18
CA PHE A 140 -0.29 -14.36 12.94
C PHE A 140 -0.54 -14.57 14.44
N VAL A 141 -1.70 -15.13 14.80
CA VAL A 141 -2.07 -15.41 16.19
C VAL A 141 -1.09 -16.39 16.83
N GLU A 142 -0.76 -17.49 16.15
CA GLU A 142 0.18 -18.50 16.65
C GLU A 142 1.58 -17.94 16.91
N LYS A 143 2.06 -17.02 16.06
CA LYS A 143 3.44 -16.50 16.15
C LYS A 143 3.59 -15.24 17.01
N PHE A 144 2.58 -14.38 17.08
CA PHE A 144 2.70 -13.05 17.65
C PHE A 144 1.74 -12.77 18.82
N ILE A 145 0.77 -13.65 19.08
CA ILE A 145 -0.17 -13.47 20.20
C ILE A 145 -0.01 -14.60 21.21
N CYS A 146 -0.16 -15.85 20.77
CA CYS A 146 -0.09 -17.02 21.64
C CYS A 146 1.17 -17.11 22.51
N PRO A 147 2.39 -16.80 22.02
CA PRO A 147 3.61 -16.88 22.83
C PRO A 147 3.64 -15.91 24.01
N HIS A 148 2.83 -14.84 23.97
CA HIS A 148 2.87 -13.76 24.94
C HIS A 148 1.67 -13.75 25.88
N LYS A 149 0.85 -14.80 25.91
CA LYS A 149 -0.38 -14.85 26.74
C LYS A 149 -0.14 -14.62 28.24
N GLN A 150 1.01 -15.04 28.78
CA GLN A 150 1.33 -14.82 30.19
C GLN A 150 1.78 -13.38 30.46
N ALA A 151 2.62 -12.82 29.58
CA ALA A 151 3.14 -11.46 29.72
C ALA A 151 2.14 -10.36 29.31
N ALA A 152 1.20 -10.68 28.42
CA ALA A 152 0.21 -9.77 27.87
C ALA A 152 -1.16 -10.47 27.75
N PRO A 153 -1.85 -10.71 28.88
CA PRO A 153 -3.08 -11.52 28.90
C PRO A 153 -4.22 -10.94 28.06
N HIS A 154 -4.29 -9.63 27.90
CA HIS A 154 -5.34 -8.94 27.14
C HIS A 154 -5.00 -8.77 25.65
N LEU A 155 -3.81 -9.15 25.19
CA LEU A 155 -3.35 -8.89 23.82
C LEU A 155 -4.27 -9.49 22.75
N ALA A 156 -4.81 -10.69 23.00
CA ALA A 156 -5.70 -11.37 22.07
C ALA A 156 -7.06 -10.66 21.95
N GLU A 157 -7.60 -10.19 23.08
CA GLU A 157 -8.89 -9.49 23.15
C GLU A 157 -8.77 -8.12 22.50
N ASP A 158 -7.72 -7.36 22.84
CA ASP A 158 -7.43 -6.04 22.27
C ASP A 158 -7.23 -6.14 20.74
N TYR A 159 -6.54 -7.18 20.27
CA TYR A 159 -6.37 -7.43 18.83
C TYR A 159 -7.69 -7.79 18.14
N ALA A 160 -8.54 -8.63 18.75
CA ALA A 160 -9.84 -8.98 18.19
C ALA A 160 -10.77 -7.77 18.08
N ALA A 161 -10.81 -6.92 19.12
CA ALA A 161 -11.56 -5.67 19.11
C ALA A 161 -11.04 -4.68 18.05
N ALA A 162 -9.72 -4.57 17.91
CA ALA A 162 -9.12 -3.75 16.85
C ALA A 162 -9.52 -4.23 15.44
N CYS A 163 -9.62 -5.55 15.22
CA CYS A 163 -10.02 -6.11 13.92
C CYS A 163 -11.49 -5.82 13.55
N THR A 164 -12.37 -5.55 14.52
CA THR A 164 -13.79 -5.22 14.27
C THR A 164 -14.05 -3.71 14.14
N GLY A 165 -13.05 -2.86 14.34
CA GLY A 165 -13.18 -1.41 14.26
C GLY A 165 -13.92 -0.78 15.45
N GLN A 166 -14.11 -1.53 16.55
CA GLN A 166 -14.66 -0.99 17.80
C GLN A 166 -13.50 -0.38 18.62
N VAL A 167 -13.53 0.94 18.83
CA VAL A 167 -12.47 1.74 19.50
C VAL A 167 -12.59 1.64 21.03
N PRO A 168 -11.49 1.73 21.81
CA PRO A 168 -10.18 2.23 21.40
C PRO A 168 -9.07 1.20 21.31
N ALA A 169 -8.28 1.32 20.22
CA ALA A 169 -6.95 0.75 20.06
C ALA A 169 -5.91 1.37 21.02
N THR A 170 -6.29 1.57 22.28
CA THR A 170 -5.35 1.62 23.39
C THR A 170 -5.10 0.19 23.80
N PHE A 171 -4.12 -0.45 23.14
CA PHE A 171 -3.48 -1.62 23.72
C PHE A 171 -3.12 -1.23 25.15
N ARG A 172 -3.65 -1.96 26.14
CA ARG A 172 -3.43 -1.60 27.54
C ARG A 172 -1.97 -1.85 27.86
N PHE A 173 -1.15 -0.81 27.81
CA PHE A 173 0.19 -0.79 28.36
C PHE A 173 0.02 -0.79 29.88
N THR A 174 0.02 -1.97 30.49
CA THR A 174 0.12 -2.12 31.95
C THR A 174 1.53 -1.79 32.40
#